data_AF-O48615-F1
#
_entry.id   AF-O48615-F1
#
_cell.length_a   1.000
_cell.length_b   1.000
_cell.length_c   1.000
_cell.angle_alpha   90.00
_cell.angle_beta   90.00
_cell.angle_gamma   90.00
#
_symmetry.space_group_name_H-M   'P 1'
#
loop_
_entity.id
_entity.type
_entity.pdbx_description
1 polymer ?
#
loop_
_entity_poly.entity_id
_entity_poly.type
_entity_poly.pdbx_seq_one_letter_code
_entity_poly.pdbx_strand_id
1 'polypeptide(L)' 'AALSAQDIVLPQYREPGVLLWRGFTLQEFANQLFGNNLDYGKGRQMPIHYGSNRLNLFTRSHRL' A
#
# COMPACT_ATOMS: atom_id res chain seq x y z
N ALA A 1 9.73 -16.10 -2.90
CA ALA A 1 10.31 -14.91 -2.22
C ALA A 1 10.76 -15.31 -0.82
N ALA A 2 11.72 -14.60 -0.24
CA ALA A 2 12.36 -14.95 1.04
C ALA A 2 11.64 -14.40 2.29
N LEU A 3 10.70 -13.47 2.12
CA LEU A 3 9.91 -12.88 3.21
C LEU A 3 8.68 -13.75 3.51
N SER A 4 8.41 -13.96 4.79
CA SER A 4 7.15 -14.54 5.26
C SER A 4 5.99 -13.57 5.06
N ALA A 5 4.76 -14.09 5.03
CA ALA A 5 3.55 -13.30 4.89
C ALA A 5 3.31 -12.38 6.11
N GLN A 6 3.82 -12.76 7.28
CA GLN A 6 3.66 -11.99 8.52
C GLN A 6 4.72 -10.88 8.69
N ASP A 7 5.78 -10.87 7.88
CA ASP A 7 6.83 -9.86 8.03
C ASP A 7 6.31 -8.47 7.71
N ILE A 8 6.72 -7.46 8.47
CA ILE A 8 6.31 -6.07 8.21
C ILE A 8 7.07 -5.55 6.99
N VAL A 9 6.34 -4.94 6.05
CA VAL A 9 6.92 -4.25 4.90
C VAL A 9 6.81 -2.75 5.13
N LEU A 10 7.95 -2.06 5.07
CA LEU A 10 8.08 -0.61 5.10
C LEU A 10 8.55 -0.15 3.72
N PRO A 11 7.66 -0.03 2.71
CA PRO A 11 8.13 0.21 1.36
C PRO A 11 8.63 1.64 1.17
N GLN A 12 9.36 1.94 0.08
CA GLN A 12 9.59 3.28 -0.47
C GLN A 12 8.60 3.60 -1.64
N TYR A 13 8.98 4.43 -2.63
CA TYR A 13 8.07 4.85 -3.71
C TYR A 13 8.00 3.88 -4.89
N ARG A 14 9.00 3.00 -5.04
CA ARG A 14 9.18 2.14 -6.22
C ARG A 14 9.02 0.66 -5.92
N GLU A 15 8.18 0.32 -4.95
CA GLU A 15 7.95 -1.07 -4.53
C GLU A 15 6.49 -1.58 -4.69
N PRO A 16 5.72 -1.16 -5.73
CA PRO A 16 4.37 -1.70 -5.96
C PRO A 16 4.39 -3.20 -6.29
N GLY A 17 5.53 -3.75 -6.75
CA GLY A 17 5.67 -5.18 -7.00
C GLY A 17 5.53 -6.03 -5.73
N VAL A 18 6.05 -5.57 -4.59
CA VAL A 18 5.95 -6.29 -3.31
C VAL A 18 4.50 -6.32 -2.83
N LEU A 19 3.78 -5.23 -3.06
CA LEU A 19 2.36 -5.07 -2.75
C LEU A 19 1.50 -6.07 -3.55
N LEU A 20 1.72 -6.12 -4.88
CA LEU A 20 1.06 -7.09 -5.75
C LEU A 20 1.37 -8.53 -5.33
N TRP A 21 2.65 -8.83 -5.07
CA TRP A 21 3.08 -10.16 -4.66
C TRP A 21 2.43 -10.63 -3.35
N ARG A 22 2.13 -9.69 -2.43
CA ARG A 22 1.43 -9.97 -1.17
C ARG A 22 -0.09 -10.01 -1.27
N GLY A 23 -0.68 -9.79 -2.45
CA GLY A 23 -2.13 -9.83 -2.63
C GLY A 23 -2.83 -8.50 -2.34
N PHE A 24 -2.13 -7.38 -2.57
CA PHE A 24 -2.78 -6.09 -2.78
C PHE A 24 -3.35 -6.08 -4.19
N THR A 25 -4.66 -5.90 -4.29
CA THR A 25 -5.43 -5.99 -5.52
C THR A 25 -5.28 -4.74 -6.37
N LEU A 26 -5.43 -4.88 -7.69
CA LEU A 26 -5.47 -3.74 -8.61
C LEU A 26 -6.62 -2.77 -8.30
N GLN A 27 -7.72 -3.27 -7.72
CA GLN A 27 -8.81 -2.42 -7.27
C GLN A 27 -8.41 -1.57 -6.06
N GLU A 28 -7.72 -2.14 -5.06
CA GLU A 28 -7.17 -1.37 -3.92
C GLU A 28 -6.16 -0.32 -4.40
N PHE A 29 -5.34 -0.63 -5.41
CA PHE A 29 -4.46 0.35 -6.07
C PHE A 29 -5.25 1.52 -6.67
N ALA A 30 -6.26 1.22 -7.49
CA ALA A 30 -7.08 2.24 -8.12
C ALA A 30 -7.82 3.09 -7.08
N ASN A 31 -8.37 2.46 -6.04
CA ASN A 31 -9.08 3.16 -4.97
C ASN A 31 -8.20 4.22 -4.29
N GLN A 32 -6.95 3.88 -3.98
CA GLN A 32 -5.99 4.81 -3.38
C GLN A 32 -5.56 5.90 -4.36
N LEU A 33 -5.31 5.57 -5.63
CA LEU A 33 -4.90 6.53 -6.66
C LEU A 33 -5.98 7.59 -6.93
N PHE A 34 -7.26 7.19 -6.89
CA PHE A 34 -8.40 8.10 -7.09
C PHE A 34 -8.92 8.71 -5.78
N GLY A 35 -8.43 8.29 -4.62
CA GLY A 35 -8.90 8.76 -3.31
C GLY A 35 -10.40 8.55 -3.10
N ASN A 36 -10.94 7.44 -3.62
CA ASN A 36 -12.39 7.19 -3.57
C ASN A 36 -12.86 6.69 -2.19
N ASN A 37 -14.17 6.50 -2.02
CA ASN A 37 -14.75 6.06 -0.74
C ASN A 37 -14.28 4.68 -0.26
N LEU A 38 -13.66 3.89 -1.14
CA LEU A 38 -13.12 2.57 -0.85
C LEU A 38 -11.61 2.62 -0.55
N ASP A 39 -10.99 3.80 -0.57
CA ASP A 39 -9.61 3.99 -0.11
C ASP A 39 -9.53 3.88 1.42
N TYR A 40 -8.59 3.05 1.89
CA TYR A 40 -8.28 2.92 3.32
C TYR A 40 -7.73 4.22 3.91
N GLY A 41 -7.03 5.02 3.10
CA GLY A 41 -6.55 6.35 3.45
C GLY A 41 -7.64 7.44 3.43
N LYS A 42 -8.86 7.11 3.01
CA LYS A 42 -10.00 8.04 2.84
C LYS A 42 -9.63 9.27 2.00
N GLY A 43 -8.75 9.12 1.00
CA GLY A 43 -8.28 10.21 0.15
C GLY A 43 -7.43 11.26 0.87
N ARG A 44 -6.96 10.99 2.10
CA ARG A 44 -6.16 11.93 2.89
C ARG A 44 -4.69 11.95 2.50
N GLN A 45 -4.24 10.93 1.76
CA GLN A 45 -2.85 10.76 1.35
C GLN A 45 -2.71 10.96 -0.15
N MET A 46 -1.52 11.42 -0.57
CA MET A 46 -1.20 11.56 -1.98
C MET A 46 -1.24 10.21 -2.70
N PRO A 47 -1.51 10.16 -4.01
CA PRO A 47 -1.39 8.93 -4.78
C PRO A 47 -0.03 8.26 -4.57
N ILE A 48 -0.01 6.91 -4.57
CA ILE A 48 1.19 6.07 -4.34
C ILE A 48 1.53 5.92 -2.84
N HIS A 49 0.68 6.42 -1.93
CA HIS A 49 0.82 6.20 -0.49
C HIS A 49 0.00 5.00 0.00
N TYR A 50 0.32 3.81 -0.51
CA TYR A 50 -0.36 2.58 -0.15
C TYR A 50 -0.11 2.18 1.31
N GLY A 51 -1.14 1.62 1.95
CA GLY A 51 -1.11 1.11 3.32
C GLY A 51 -2.16 0.02 3.51
N SER A 52 -1.85 -1.02 4.30
CA SER A 52 -2.78 -2.12 4.55
C SER A 52 -2.40 -2.91 5.80
N ASN A 53 -3.26 -2.84 6.83
CA ASN A 53 -3.10 -3.65 8.03
C ASN A 53 -3.21 -5.15 7.73
N ARG A 54 -4.02 -5.54 6.73
CA ARG A 54 -4.21 -6.94 6.31
C ARG A 54 -2.93 -7.58 5.79
N LEU A 55 -2.09 -6.79 5.11
CA LEU A 55 -0.87 -7.27 4.45
C LEU A 55 0.41 -6.95 5.23
N ASN A 56 0.28 -6.49 6.48
CA ASN A 56 1.37 -5.97 7.30
C ASN A 56 2.20 -4.90 6.54
N LEU A 57 1.48 -4.06 5.82
CA LEU A 57 2.02 -2.99 5.01
C LEU A 57 1.84 -1.67 5.74
N PHE A 58 2.96 -1.06 6.11
CA PHE A 58 2.93 0.25 6.73
C PHE A 58 2.59 1.32 5.71
N THR A 59 1.64 2.20 6.06
CA THR A 59 1.26 3.33 5.21
C THR A 59 2.47 4.21 4.98
N ARG A 60 2.78 4.38 3.70
CA ARG A 60 3.85 5.27 3.25
C ARG A 60 3.59 6.70 3.73
N SER A 61 4.66 7.38 4.11
CA SER A 61 4.63 8.81 4.38
C SER A 61 5.83 9.47 3.71
N HIS A 62 5.62 10.68 3.22
CA HIS A 62 6.73 11.52 2.77
C HIS A 62 7.19 12.36 3.94
N ARG A 63 8.37 12.07 4.47
CA ARG A 63 9.11 12.98 5.35
C ARG A 63 10.34 13.40 4.56
N LEU A 64 10.52 14.72 4.39
CA LEU A 64 11.81 15.26 3.95
C LEU A 64 12.89 14.88 4.97
#